data_AF-A0A258CTB8-F1
#
_entry.id   AF-A0A258CTB8-F1
#
_cell.length_a   1.000
_cell.length_b   1.000
_cell.length_c   1.000
_cell.angle_alpha   90.00
_cell.angle_beta   90.00
_cell.angle_gamma   90.00
#
_symmetry.space_group_name_H-M   'P 1'
#
loop_
_entity.id
_entity.type
_entity.pdbx_description
1 polymer ?
#
loop_
_entity_poly.entity_id
_entity_poly.type
_entity_poly.pdbx_seq_one_letter_code
_entity_poly.pdbx_strand_id
1 'polypeptide(L)'
;AVPEAADVDFSDVAGGAWLMDHIPWTEASHRIGALNATAEIARVLRIAMGEAVLSVERHTWRLNEGVTQVWQYFPADLYHLSARFTPNQGPHDQQAETHQQARPTDSQGG
;
A
#
# COMPACT_ATOMS: atom_id res chain seq x y z
N ALA A 1 -19.59 3.70 2.51
CA ALA A 1 -19.89 2.58 3.44
C ALA A 1 -20.50 1.41 2.65
N VAL A 2 -20.35 0.17 3.12
CA VAL A 2 -20.82 -1.06 2.42
C VAL A 2 -21.87 -1.79 3.28
N PRO A 3 -23.13 -1.35 3.28
CA PRO A 3 -24.17 -1.95 4.12
C PRO A 3 -24.46 -3.43 3.79
N GLU A 4 -24.25 -3.85 2.55
CA GLU A 4 -24.46 -5.22 2.08
C GLU A 4 -23.56 -6.24 2.80
N ALA A 5 -22.43 -5.78 3.35
CA ALA A 5 -21.54 -6.62 4.13
C ALA A 5 -22.19 -7.17 5.41
N ALA A 6 -23.27 -6.54 5.91
CA ALA A 6 -23.96 -7.01 7.12
C ALA A 6 -24.68 -8.35 6.93
N ASP A 7 -25.03 -8.70 5.69
CA ASP A 7 -25.80 -9.90 5.35
C ASP A 7 -24.91 -11.07 4.88
N VAL A 8 -23.59 -10.90 4.90
CA VAL A 8 -22.61 -11.88 4.39
C VAL A 8 -22.02 -12.69 5.54
N ASP A 9 -22.01 -14.01 5.38
CA ASP A 9 -21.26 -14.90 6.28
C ASP A 9 -19.77 -14.92 5.88
N PHE A 10 -18.94 -14.23 6.66
CA PHE A 10 -17.50 -14.17 6.43
C PHE A 10 -16.72 -15.39 6.97
N SER A 11 -17.41 -16.39 7.52
CA SER A 11 -16.78 -17.67 7.86
C SER A 11 -16.48 -18.53 6.63
N ASP A 12 -17.29 -18.40 5.56
CA ASP A 12 -17.12 -19.12 4.30
C ASP A 12 -16.29 -18.36 3.27
N VAL A 13 -16.41 -17.02 3.24
CA VAL A 13 -15.66 -16.15 2.33
C VAL A 13 -14.93 -15.07 3.13
N ALA A 14 -13.60 -14.99 2.99
CA ALA A 14 -12.84 -13.94 3.66
C ALA A 14 -13.31 -12.54 3.22
N GLY A 15 -13.64 -11.66 4.18
CA GLY A 15 -14.22 -10.34 3.87
C GLY A 15 -13.36 -9.49 2.92
N GLY A 16 -12.03 -9.60 3.00
CA GLY A 16 -11.13 -8.94 2.06
C GLY A 16 -11.29 -9.40 0.61
N ALA A 17 -11.51 -10.70 0.39
CA ALA A 17 -11.76 -11.25 -0.95
C ALA A 17 -13.15 -10.84 -1.45
N TRP A 18 -14.18 -10.94 -0.60
CA TRP A 18 -15.53 -10.49 -0.93
C TRP A 18 -15.55 -9.02 -1.36
N LEU A 19 -14.85 -8.14 -0.63
CA LEU A 19 -14.77 -6.72 -0.97
C LEU A 19 -14.09 -6.46 -2.31
N MET A 20 -13.05 -7.20 -2.68
CA MET A 20 -12.38 -7.02 -3.97
C MET A 20 -13.27 -7.41 -5.14
N ASP A 21 -14.08 -8.46 -4.97
CA ASP A 21 -15.02 -8.91 -5.99
C ASP A 21 -16.25 -8.00 -6.12
N HIS A 22 -16.70 -7.38 -5.02
CA HIS A 22 -17.97 -6.66 -4.98
C HIS A 22 -17.83 -5.14 -5.00
N ILE A 23 -16.69 -4.60 -4.52
CA ILE A 23 -16.51 -3.16 -4.35
C ILE A 23 -15.17 -2.72 -4.98
N PRO A 24 -15.21 -2.01 -6.13
CA PRO A 24 -14.01 -1.42 -6.70
C PRO A 24 -13.56 -0.25 -5.82
N TRP A 25 -12.56 -0.50 -4.97
CA TRP A 25 -11.90 0.53 -4.18
C TRP A 25 -10.93 1.33 -5.06
N THR A 26 -10.76 2.61 -4.77
CA THR A 26 -9.89 3.53 -5.53
C THR A 26 -8.63 3.90 -4.77
N GLU A 27 -8.69 3.86 -3.44
CA GLU A 27 -7.58 4.21 -2.56
C GLU A 27 -7.47 3.21 -1.42
N ALA A 28 -6.24 2.91 -1.01
CA ALA A 28 -5.95 2.13 0.18
C ALA A 28 -4.79 2.75 0.97
N SER A 29 -4.92 2.80 2.29
CA SER A 29 -3.89 3.25 3.22
C SER A 29 -3.59 2.15 4.21
N HIS A 30 -2.31 1.99 4.53
CA HIS A 30 -1.84 1.06 5.54
C HIS A 30 -1.07 1.83 6.61
N ARG A 31 -1.47 1.68 7.87
CA ARG A 31 -0.70 2.16 9.02
C ARG A 31 -0.16 0.96 9.78
N ILE A 32 1.17 0.86 9.80
CA ILE A 32 1.90 -0.23 10.45
C ILE A 32 2.47 0.31 11.76
N GLY A 33 2.29 -0.46 12.84
CA GLY A 33 2.74 -0.10 14.17
C GLY A 33 3.11 -1.32 14.99
N ALA A 34 3.59 -1.08 16.20
CA ALA A 34 3.83 -2.10 17.20
C ALA A 34 3.19 -1.67 18.52
N LEU A 35 2.65 -2.64 19.26
CA LEU A 35 2.05 -2.41 20.57
C LEU A 35 2.22 -3.63 21.47
N ASN A 36 1.93 -3.47 22.76
CA ASN A 36 1.86 -4.58 23.70
C ASN A 36 0.44 -5.16 23.71
N ALA A 37 0.33 -6.48 23.63
CA ALA A 37 -0.95 -7.18 23.55
C ALA A 37 -1.84 -6.86 24.75
N THR A 38 -3.04 -6.35 24.47
CA THR A 38 -4.10 -6.25 25.48
C THR A 38 -4.58 -7.65 25.87
N ALA A 39 -5.37 -7.76 26.94
CA ALA A 39 -5.95 -9.05 27.35
C ALA A 39 -6.77 -9.71 26.22
N GLU A 40 -7.49 -8.92 25.42
CA GLU A 40 -8.27 -9.43 24.28
C GLU A 40 -7.38 -9.95 23.15
N ILE A 41 -6.38 -9.16 22.74
CA ILE A 41 -5.42 -9.55 21.69
C ILE A 41 -4.68 -10.82 22.12
N ALA A 42 -4.20 -10.85 23.36
CA ALA A 42 -3.49 -11.99 23.94
C ALA A 42 -4.33 -13.27 23.91
N ARG A 43 -5.62 -13.18 24.27
CA ARG A 43 -6.56 -14.31 24.25
C ARG A 43 -6.77 -14.86 22.84
N VAL A 44 -7.01 -13.98 21.87
CA VAL A 44 -7.28 -14.38 20.47
C VAL A 44 -6.04 -14.98 19.83
N LEU A 45 -4.87 -14.35 20.04
CA LEU A 45 -3.61 -14.81 19.46
C LEU A 45 -2.95 -15.96 20.25
N ARG A 46 -3.44 -16.26 21.46
CA ARG A 46 -2.89 -17.27 22.39
C ARG A 46 -1.43 -17.00 22.77
N ILE A 47 -1.14 -15.73 23.09
CA ILE A 47 0.15 -15.24 23.60
C ILE A 47 -0.04 -14.65 25.00
N ALA A 48 1.04 -14.33 25.72
CA ALA A 48 0.89 -13.67 27.02
C ALA A 48 0.45 -12.21 26.87
N MET A 49 -0.31 -11.73 27.86
CA MET A 49 -0.66 -10.31 27.96
C MET A 49 0.62 -9.47 28.06
N GLY A 50 0.67 -8.37 27.33
CA GLY A 50 1.82 -7.49 27.29
C GLY A 50 2.91 -7.90 26.30
N GLU A 51 2.82 -9.07 25.65
CA GLU A 51 3.77 -9.44 24.59
C GLU A 51 3.69 -8.48 23.40
N ALA A 52 4.83 -8.26 22.74
CA ALA A 52 4.91 -7.37 21.58
C ALA A 52 4.15 -7.98 20.39
N VAL A 53 3.33 -7.16 19.75
CA VAL A 53 2.61 -7.52 18.52
C VAL A 53 2.80 -6.47 17.45
N LEU A 54 2.89 -6.92 16.21
CA LEU A 54 2.79 -6.07 15.03
C LEU A 54 1.31 -5.77 14.77
N SER A 55 0.97 -4.51 14.59
CA SER A 55 -0.38 -4.08 14.21
C SER A 55 -0.37 -3.50 12.79
N VAL A 56 -1.28 -3.96 11.95
CA VAL A 56 -1.52 -3.39 10.63
C VAL A 56 -2.97 -2.93 10.56
N GLU A 57 -3.15 -1.62 10.44
CA GLU A 57 -4.45 -1.01 10.13
C GLU A 57 -4.52 -0.79 8.62
N ARG A 58 -5.60 -1.25 8.00
CA ARG A 58 -5.87 -1.07 6.57
C ARG A 58 -7.17 -0.34 6.39
N HIS A 59 -7.12 0.78 5.69
CA HIS A 59 -8.29 1.53 5.25
C HIS A 59 -8.40 1.46 3.74
N THR A 60 -9.64 1.35 3.25
CA THR A 60 -9.92 1.48 1.82
C THR A 60 -11.04 2.47 1.61
N TRP A 61 -10.95 3.20 0.49
CA TRP A 61 -11.94 4.18 0.06
C TRP A 61 -12.32 3.93 -1.38
N ARG A 62 -13.53 4.36 -1.72
CA ARG A 62 -14.00 4.52 -3.09
C ARG A 62 -14.33 6.00 -3.28
N LEU A 63 -13.55 6.68 -4.11
CA LEU A 63 -13.50 8.14 -4.18
C LEU A 63 -13.29 8.70 -2.76
N ASN A 64 -14.19 9.56 -2.29
CA ASN A 64 -14.10 10.17 -0.96
C ASN A 64 -14.87 9.40 0.13
N GLU A 65 -15.44 8.23 -0.20
CA GLU A 65 -16.22 7.43 0.74
C GLU A 65 -15.41 6.28 1.31
N GLY A 66 -15.33 6.20 2.64
CA GLY A 66 -14.74 5.05 3.33
C GLY A 66 -15.52 3.77 3.04
N VAL A 67 -14.81 2.73 2.61
CA VAL A 67 -15.33 1.40 2.29
C VAL A 67 -15.10 0.46 3.46
N THR A 68 -13.84 0.26 3.88
CA THR A 68 -13.51 -0.56 5.06
C THR A 68 -12.35 -0.02 5.88
N GLN A 69 -12.35 -0.37 7.16
CA GLN A 69 -11.26 -0.18 8.12
C GLN A 69 -11.10 -1.47 8.93
N VAL A 70 -9.89 -2.03 8.94
CA VAL A 70 -9.59 -3.31 9.61
C VAL A 70 -8.28 -3.18 10.36
N TRP A 71 -8.22 -3.74 11.57
CA TRP A 71 -6.98 -3.99 12.30
C TRP A 71 -6.65 -5.47 12.26
N GLN A 72 -5.39 -5.77 11.95
CA GLN A 72 -4.82 -7.10 12.06
C GLN A 72 -3.65 -7.05 13.03
N TYR A 73 -3.58 -8.04 13.92
CA TYR A 73 -2.52 -8.18 14.91
C TYR A 73 -1.77 -9.48 14.67
N PHE A 74 -0.45 -9.42 14.73
CA PHE A 74 0.43 -10.55 14.48
C PHE A 74 1.43 -10.71 15.64
N PRO A 75 1.65 -11.93 16.17
CA PRO A 75 2.73 -12.19 17.10
C PRO A 75 4.08 -11.78 16.49
N ALA A 76 4.85 -10.96 17.20
CA ALA A 76 6.04 -10.30 16.64
C ALA A 76 7.21 -11.26 16.36
N ASP A 77 7.22 -12.42 17.01
CA ASP A 77 8.21 -13.49 16.84
C ASP A 77 7.92 -14.39 15.62
N LEU A 78 6.67 -14.42 15.15
CA LEU A 78 6.24 -15.29 14.05
C LEU A 78 6.06 -14.55 12.71
N TYR A 79 5.87 -13.24 12.73
CA TYR A 79 5.53 -12.46 11.54
C TYR A 79 6.45 -11.28 11.32
N HIS A 80 6.85 -11.08 10.07
CA HIS A 80 7.65 -9.94 9.63
C HIS A 80 7.03 -9.31 8.38
N LEU A 81 7.03 -7.98 8.32
CA LEU A 81 6.66 -7.23 7.13
C LEU A 81 7.92 -6.70 6.45
N SER A 82 8.12 -7.08 5.19
CA SER A 82 9.28 -6.67 4.39
C SER A 82 8.83 -5.99 3.10
N ALA A 83 9.52 -4.92 2.72
CA ALA A 83 9.37 -4.28 1.42
C ALA A 83 10.75 -4.08 0.77
N ARG A 84 10.83 -4.32 -0.55
CA ARG A 84 12.03 -4.03 -1.35
C ARG A 84 11.68 -2.95 -2.36
N PHE A 85 12.47 -1.90 -2.40
CA PHE A 85 12.29 -0.80 -3.33
C PHE A 85 13.48 -0.73 -4.29
N THR A 86 13.21 -0.42 -5.56
CA THR A 86 14.23 -0.06 -6.54
C THR A 86 13.99 1.39 -6.95
N PRO A 87 15.02 2.23 -7.07
CA PRO A 87 14.83 3.61 -7.53
C PRO A 87 14.15 3.61 -8.90
N ASN A 88 13.02 4.29 -9.03
CA ASN A 88 12.42 4.55 -10.34
C ASN A 88 13.18 5.73 -10.96
N GLN A 89 14.04 5.46 -11.94
CA GLN A 89 14.60 6.51 -12.78
C GLN A 89 13.46 6.98 -13.69
N GLY A 90 12.80 8.09 -13.34
CA GLY A 90 11.95 8.82 -14.28
C GLY A 90 12.78 9.25 -15.50
N PRO A 91 12.16 9.53 -16.66
CA PRO A 91 12.91 9.87 -17.86
C PRO A 91 13.85 11.04 -17.56
N HIS A 92 15.14 10.86 -17.84
CA HIS A 92 16.01 12.00 -18.10
C HIS A 92 15.37 12.75 -19.27
N ASP A 93 14.84 13.95 -19.02
CA ASP A 93 14.66 14.96 -20.05
C ASP A 93 16.06 15.36 -20.56
N GLN A 94 16.69 14.47 -21.31
CA GLN A 94 17.73 14.83 -22.26
C GLN A 94 16.97 15.40 -23.45
N GLN A 95 16.54 16.66 -23.34
CA GLN A 95 16.40 17.46 -24.55
C GLN A 95 17.78 17.50 -25.18
N ALA A 96 17.98 16.61 -26.14
CA ALA A 96 18.98 16.74 -27.16
C ALA A 96 18.69 18.07 -27.86
N GLU A 97 19.38 19.14 -27.43
CA GLU A 97 19.71 20.24 -28.32
C GLU A 97 20.62 19.68 -29.42
N THR A 98 20.00 19.04 -30.40
CA THR A 98 20.57 18.72 -31.70
C THR A 98 19.70 19.40 -32.75
N HIS A 99 19.98 20.68 -32.96
CA HIS A 99 19.87 21.45 -34.20
C HIS A 99 20.69 22.72 -33.90
N GLN A 100 21.75 23.13 -34.59
CA GLN A 100 22.23 22.79 -35.92
C GLN A 100 23.73 23.16 -35.93
N GLN A 101 24.58 22.27 -36.42
CA GLN A 101 25.92 22.63 -36.84
C GLN A 101 25.84 23.65 -37.99
N ALA A 102 26.37 24.84 -37.77
CA ALA A 102 26.98 25.62 -38.85
C ALA A 102 28.49 25.58 -38.61
N ARG A 103 29.20 24.69 -39.30
CA ARG A 103 30.66 24.79 -39.44
C ARG A 103 30.99 25.64 -40.67
N PRO A 104 32.15 26.30 -40.67
CA PRO A 104 32.44 27.50 -41.45
C PRO A 104 32.70 27.17 -42.93
N THR A 105 32.43 28.14 -43.79
CA THR A 105 33.10 28.25 -45.08
C THR A 105 33.87 29.56 -45.10
N ASP A 106 35.17 29.48 -44.84
CA ASP A 106 36.11 30.55 -45.15
C ASP A 106 36.41 30.55 -46.65
N SER A 107 36.43 31.76 -47.23
CA SER A 107 37.29 32.27 -48.31
C SER A 107 37.17 31.69 -49.73
N GLN A 108 36.77 32.53 -50.70
CA GLN A 108 37.62 33.34 -51.62
C GLN A 108 36.70 33.99 -52.68
N GLY A 109 36.80 35.28 -53.02
CA GLY A 109 37.81 35.87 -53.90
C GLY A 109 37.10 36.55 -55.09
N GLY A 110 37.38 37.83 -55.35
CA GLY A 110 36.77 38.64 -56.42
C GLY A 110 36.67 40.11 -56.09
#